data_AF-I4AGV6-F1
#
_entry.id   AF-I4AGV6-F1
#
_cell.length_a   1.000
_cell.length_b   1.000
_cell.length_c   1.000
_cell.angle_alpha   90.00
_cell.angle_beta   90.00
_cell.angle_gamma   90.00
#
_symmetry.space_group_name_H-M   'P 1'
#
loop_
_entity.id
_entity.type
_entity.pdbx_description
1 polymer ?
#
loop_
_entity_poly.entity_id
_entity_poly.type
_entity_poly.pdbx_seq_one_letter_code
_entity_poly.pdbx_strand_id
1 'polypeptide(L)'
;MKIPTYKDIKKVHFWTPPQPCSLMISIFDQDGNKIKIDMLPNNEDLEILYEDEEYTPPPNLNIPRRIYINEEVVELNSPLEKNILHLVSNLIKGSCVEHCPKGLNFVMAQEMIDYFS
;
A
#
# COMPACT_ATOMS: atom_id res chain seq x y z
N MET A 1 11.60 -5.70 -11.91
CA MET A 1 11.12 -4.30 -11.96
C MET A 1 11.97 -3.42 -11.04
N LYS A 2 12.24 -2.14 -11.39
CA LYS A 2 13.03 -1.22 -10.54
C LYS A 2 12.08 -0.25 -9.81
N ILE A 3 12.18 -0.17 -8.48
CA ILE A 3 11.45 0.79 -7.67
C ILE A 3 12.18 2.15 -7.74
N PRO A 4 11.46 3.27 -7.94
CA PRO A 4 12.08 4.60 -7.99
C PRO A 4 12.64 4.96 -6.62
N THR A 5 13.73 5.71 -6.62
CA THR A 5 14.22 6.31 -5.37
C THR A 5 13.42 7.57 -5.07
N TYR A 6 13.41 8.02 -3.82
CA TYR A 6 12.68 9.23 -3.41
C TYR A 6 13.05 10.48 -4.25
N LYS A 7 14.28 10.56 -4.77
CA LYS A 7 14.75 11.68 -5.60
C LYS A 7 14.17 11.67 -7.01
N ASP A 8 13.76 10.51 -7.50
CA ASP A 8 13.22 10.33 -8.84
C ASP A 8 11.71 10.65 -8.89
N ILE A 9 11.09 10.87 -7.73
CA ILE A 9 9.66 11.08 -7.59
C ILE A 9 9.31 12.55 -7.80
N LYS A 10 8.44 12.81 -8.79
CA LYS A 10 7.86 14.12 -9.05
C LYS A 10 6.56 14.33 -8.27
N LYS A 11 5.72 13.30 -8.21
CA LYS A 11 4.39 13.38 -7.61
C LYS A 11 3.99 12.06 -6.99
N VAL A 12 3.26 12.11 -5.88
CA VAL A 12 2.67 10.94 -5.24
C VAL A 12 1.20 11.19 -4.97
N HIS A 13 0.39 10.15 -5.11
CA HIS A 13 -1.00 10.16 -4.71
C HIS A 13 -1.27 8.95 -3.83
N PHE A 14 -1.81 9.23 -2.64
CA PHE A 14 -2.33 8.19 -1.75
C PHE A 14 -3.85 8.16 -1.86
N TRP A 15 -4.39 6.96 -1.90
CA TRP A 15 -5.82 6.71 -1.86
C TRP A 15 -6.10 5.51 -0.96
N THR A 16 -6.99 5.70 0.01
CA THR A 16 -7.53 4.64 0.85
C THR A 16 -8.93 4.33 0.32
N PRO A 17 -9.15 3.22 -0.40
CA PRO A 17 -10.48 2.85 -0.85
C PRO A 17 -11.37 2.49 0.35
N PRO A 18 -12.71 2.46 0.17
CA PRO A 18 -13.64 2.09 1.24
C PRO A 18 -13.53 0.61 1.68
N GLN A 19 -12.76 -0.21 0.95
CA GLN A 19 -12.40 -1.56 1.37
C GLN A 19 -11.49 -1.49 2.60
N PRO A 20 -11.73 -2.31 3.64
CA PRO A 20 -10.90 -2.30 4.84
C PRO A 20 -9.44 -2.61 4.49
N CYS A 21 -8.53 -2.08 5.30
CA CYS A 21 -7.12 -2.48 5.30
C CYS A 21 -6.47 -2.39 3.91
N SER A 22 -6.77 -1.32 3.18
CA SER A 22 -6.35 -1.15 1.78
C SER A 22 -5.67 0.20 1.57
N LEU A 23 -4.57 0.23 0.84
CA LEU A 23 -3.84 1.44 0.47
C LEU A 23 -3.37 1.37 -0.96
N MET A 24 -3.63 2.43 -1.73
CA MET A 24 -3.19 2.54 -3.12
C MET A 24 -2.33 3.78 -3.27
N ILE A 25 -1.14 3.60 -3.83
CA ILE A 25 -0.12 4.63 -4.00
C ILE A 25 0.23 4.72 -5.48
N SER A 26 -0.02 5.88 -6.08
CA SER A 26 0.45 6.19 -7.43
C SER A 26 1.64 7.12 -7.36
N ILE A 27 2.79 6.66 -7.85
CA ILE A 27 4.03 7.41 -7.92
C ILE A 27 4.26 7.81 -9.37
N PHE A 28 4.52 9.09 -9.61
CA PHE A 28 4.92 9.61 -10.91
C PHE A 28 6.37 10.07 -10.82
N ASP A 29 7.21 9.57 -11.71
CA ASP A 29 8.60 10.01 -11.82
C ASP A 29 8.73 11.36 -12.55
N GLN A 30 9.96 11.86 -12.69
CA GLN A 30 10.25 13.11 -13.38
C GLN A 30 9.84 13.09 -14.86
N ASP A 31 9.90 11.91 -15.50
CA ASP A 31 9.54 11.67 -16.90
C ASP A 31 8.02 11.49 -17.09
N GLY A 32 7.26 11.40 -15.99
CA GLY A 32 5.82 11.22 -15.98
C GLY A 32 5.36 9.76 -16.03
N ASN A 33 6.28 8.79 -15.95
CA ASN A 33 5.92 7.38 -15.84
C ASN A 33 5.23 7.13 -14.50
N LYS A 34 4.14 6.35 -14.55
CA LYS A 34 3.36 5.99 -13.38
C LYS A 34 3.76 4.60 -12.88
N ILE A 35 4.00 4.50 -11.59
CA ILE A 35 4.14 3.23 -10.86
C ILE A 35 3.00 3.17 -9.85
N LYS A 36 2.22 2.09 -9.91
CA LYS A 36 1.11 1.81 -9.00
C LYS A 36 1.57 0.79 -7.98
N ILE A 37 1.47 1.14 -6.70
CA ILE A 37 1.73 0.24 -5.58
C ILE A 37 0.42 0.09 -4.83
N ASP A 38 -0.15 -1.10 -4.83
CA ASP A 38 -1.37 -1.40 -4.11
C ASP A 38 -1.05 -2.37 -2.96
N MET A 39 -1.50 -2.04 -1.75
CA MET A 39 -1.45 -2.90 -0.58
C MET A 39 -2.88 -3.25 -0.23
N LEU A 40 -3.30 -4.44 -0.62
CA LEU A 40 -4.70 -4.86 -0.57
C LEU A 40 -4.82 -6.17 0.21
N PRO A 41 -5.99 -6.47 0.78
CA PRO A 41 -6.38 -7.82 1.14
C PRO A 41 -6.08 -8.83 0.03
N ASN A 42 -5.73 -10.05 0.41
CA ASN A 42 -5.67 -11.16 -0.52
C ASN A 42 -7.09 -11.56 -0.94
N ASN A 43 -7.40 -11.48 -2.24
CA ASN A 43 -8.75 -11.73 -2.76
C ASN A 43 -9.21 -13.17 -2.56
N GLU A 44 -8.28 -14.15 -2.59
CA GLU A 44 -8.59 -15.56 -2.31
C GLU A 44 -9.09 -15.78 -0.87
N ASP A 45 -8.63 -14.96 0.09
CA ASP A 45 -9.06 -15.02 1.48
C ASP A 45 -10.34 -14.19 1.72
N LEU A 46 -10.68 -13.27 0.82
CA LEU A 46 -11.90 -12.47 0.90
C LEU A 46 -13.15 -13.23 0.45
N GLU A 47 -13.04 -14.11 -0.56
CA GLU A 47 -14.19 -14.92 -1.00
C GLU A 47 -14.76 -15.76 0.15
N ILE A 48 -13.90 -16.30 1.02
CA ILE A 48 -14.29 -17.04 2.24
C ILE A 48 -15.06 -16.16 3.24
N LEU A 49 -14.79 -14.85 3.28
CA LEU A 49 -15.40 -13.92 4.25
C LEU A 49 -16.79 -13.40 3.82
N TYR A 50 -17.17 -13.55 2.55
CA TYR A 50 -18.42 -13.03 1.99
C TYR A 50 -19.47 -14.10 1.64
N GLU A 51 -19.18 -15.39 1.84
CA GLU A 51 -20.14 -16.48 1.64
C GLU A 51 -21.18 -16.62 2.77
N ASP A 52 -20.93 -16.04 3.96
CA ASP A 52 -21.90 -16.02 5.06
C ASP A 52 -22.67 -14.68 5.09
N GLU A 53 -23.96 -14.72 4.75
CA GLU A 53 -24.87 -13.55 4.69
C GLU A 53 -25.08 -12.84 6.06
N GLU A 54 -24.56 -13.39 7.17
CA GLU A 54 -24.59 -12.81 8.52
C GLU A 54 -23.20 -12.44 9.08
N TYR A 55 -22.15 -12.39 8.25
CA TYR A 55 -20.81 -12.14 8.76
C TYR A 55 -20.61 -10.67 9.18
N THR A 56 -20.60 -10.44 10.50
CA THR A 56 -20.04 -9.24 11.11
C THR A 56 -18.55 -9.50 11.36
N PRO A 57 -17.62 -8.84 10.63
CA PRO A 57 -16.21 -9.10 10.83
C PRO A 57 -15.81 -8.79 12.28
N PRO A 58 -15.06 -9.69 12.95
CA PRO A 58 -14.57 -9.39 14.29
C PRO A 58 -13.69 -8.14 14.24
N PRO A 59 -13.66 -7.34 15.32
CA PRO A 59 -12.96 -6.05 15.37
C PRO A 59 -11.44 -6.15 15.11
N ASN A 60 -10.87 -7.36 15.07
CA ASN A 60 -9.48 -7.65 14.77
C ASN A 60 -9.36 -8.45 13.45
N LEU A 61 -9.56 -7.76 12.33
CA LEU A 61 -9.35 -8.34 10.99
C LEU A 61 -7.86 -8.57 10.74
N ASN A 62 -7.35 -9.75 11.11
CA ASN A 62 -6.09 -10.30 10.60
C ASN A 62 -6.26 -10.74 9.13
N ILE A 63 -6.82 -9.89 8.28
CA ILE A 63 -6.95 -10.18 6.85
C ILE A 63 -5.53 -10.22 6.26
N PRO A 64 -5.15 -11.32 5.59
CA PRO A 64 -3.88 -11.39 4.88
C PRO A 64 -3.79 -10.29 3.84
N ARG A 65 -2.70 -9.52 3.85
CA ARG A 65 -2.47 -8.46 2.86
C ARG A 65 -1.39 -8.89 1.86
N ARG A 66 -1.45 -8.33 0.67
CA ARG A 66 -0.46 -8.49 -0.41
C ARG A 66 -0.08 -7.13 -0.97
N ILE A 67 1.16 -7.02 -1.41
CA ILE A 67 1.65 -5.86 -2.14
C ILE A 67 1.64 -6.21 -3.63
N TYR A 68 1.11 -5.30 -4.43
CA TYR A 68 1.11 -5.38 -5.89
C TYR A 68 1.87 -4.18 -6.45
N ILE A 69 2.70 -4.41 -7.46
CA ILE A 69 3.26 -3.34 -8.28
C ILE A 69 2.75 -3.50 -9.70
N ASN A 70 2.07 -2.48 -10.23
CA ASN A 70 1.48 -2.52 -11.57
C ASN A 70 0.70 -3.83 -11.82
N GLU A 71 -0.13 -4.23 -10.86
CA GLU A 71 -0.97 -5.45 -10.90
C GLU A 71 -0.23 -6.78 -10.67
N GLU A 72 1.10 -6.78 -10.61
CA GLU A 72 1.89 -7.97 -10.28
C GLU A 72 2.09 -8.12 -8.77
N VAL A 73 1.83 -9.32 -8.23
CA VAL A 73 2.04 -9.63 -6.81
C VAL A 73 3.52 -9.66 -6.46
N VAL A 74 3.87 -9.03 -5.33
CA VAL A 74 5.21 -9.05 -4.76
C VAL A 74 5.34 -10.22 -3.80
N GLU A 75 6.43 -10.98 -3.94
CA GLU A 75 6.76 -12.08 -3.04
C GLU A 75 7.00 -11.56 -1.60
N LEU A 76 6.39 -12.23 -0.62
CA LEU A 76 6.51 -11.87 0.78
C LEU A 76 7.95 -12.05 1.30
N ASN A 77 8.40 -11.18 2.19
CA ASN A 77 9.76 -11.16 2.74
C ASN A 77 10.89 -10.94 1.72
N SER A 78 10.54 -10.62 0.46
CA SER A 78 11.51 -10.39 -0.60
C SER A 78 12.26 -9.05 -0.41
N PRO A 79 13.46 -8.89 -1.01
CA PRO A 79 14.13 -7.59 -1.06
C PRO A 79 13.25 -6.50 -1.71
N LEU A 80 12.36 -6.88 -2.62
CA LEU A 80 11.45 -5.96 -3.28
C LEU A 80 10.41 -5.41 -2.31
N GLU A 81 9.77 -6.27 -1.52
CA GLU A 81 8.85 -5.87 -0.44
C GLU A 81 9.53 -4.87 0.52
N LYS A 82 10.72 -5.21 1.01
CA LYS A 82 11.47 -4.34 1.94
C LYS A 82 11.77 -2.97 1.34
N ASN A 83 12.12 -2.91 0.06
CA ASN A 83 12.37 -1.66 -0.65
C ASN A 83 11.08 -0.82 -0.80
N ILE A 84 9.93 -1.45 -1.03
CA ILE A 84 8.62 -0.77 -1.05
C ILE A 84 8.31 -0.19 0.32
N LEU A 85 8.41 -0.99 1.38
CA LEU A 85 8.13 -0.53 2.75
C LEU A 85 9.06 0.61 3.15
N HIS A 86 10.35 0.53 2.78
CA HIS A 86 11.30 1.61 3.01
C HIS A 86 10.91 2.88 2.23
N LEU A 87 10.48 2.74 0.98
CA LEU A 87 10.00 3.86 0.17
C LEU A 87 8.75 4.50 0.81
N VAL A 88 7.75 3.70 1.19
CA VAL A 88 6.52 4.21 1.83
C VAL A 88 6.86 4.87 3.17
N SER A 89 7.74 4.28 3.97
CA SER A 89 8.23 4.87 5.22
C SER A 89 8.87 6.25 4.99
N ASN A 90 9.70 6.37 3.95
CA ASN A 90 10.32 7.66 3.59
C ASN A 90 9.29 8.67 3.07
N LEU A 91 8.29 8.22 2.31
CA LEU A 91 7.21 9.08 1.80
C LEU A 91 6.34 9.65 2.93
N ILE A 92 6.08 8.89 4.00
CA ILE A 92 5.29 9.38 5.15
C ILE A 92 6.13 10.14 6.19
N LYS A 93 7.43 9.86 6.29
CA LYS A 93 8.37 10.60 7.17
C LYS A 93 8.85 11.92 6.55
N GLY A 94 8.81 12.03 5.22
CA GLY A 94 9.40 13.13 4.47
C GLY A 94 8.54 14.40 4.42
N SER A 95 9.02 15.46 5.08
CA SER A 95 8.41 16.79 5.18
C SER A 95 8.54 17.69 3.94
N CYS A 96 9.04 17.17 2.80
CA CYS A 96 9.41 17.99 1.62
C CYS A 96 8.68 17.65 0.32
N VAL A 97 7.68 16.76 0.33
CA VAL A 97 6.75 16.65 -0.80
C VAL A 97 5.46 17.35 -0.41
N GLU A 98 4.94 18.25 -1.25
CA GLU A 98 3.58 18.79 -1.15
C GLU A 98 2.49 17.69 -1.13
N HIS A 99 2.90 16.43 -1.30
CA HIS A 99 2.09 15.25 -1.46
C HIS A 99 2.23 14.23 -0.32
N CYS A 100 2.77 14.65 0.83
CA CYS A 100 2.77 13.85 2.04
C CYS A 100 1.32 13.44 2.41
N PRO A 101 1.03 12.15 2.67
CA PRO A 101 -0.32 11.75 3.03
C PRO A 101 -0.70 12.37 4.38
N LYS A 102 -1.96 12.75 4.51
CA LYS A 102 -2.55 13.27 5.76
C LYS A 102 -3.81 12.50 6.09
N GLY A 103 -4.24 12.59 7.36
CA GLY A 103 -5.46 11.94 7.83
C GLY A 103 -5.43 10.43 7.61
N LEU A 104 -6.50 9.87 7.06
CA LEU A 104 -6.67 8.43 6.88
C LEU A 104 -5.55 7.78 6.07
N ASN A 105 -5.09 8.42 4.99
CA ASN A 105 -4.02 7.89 4.15
C ASN A 105 -2.70 7.73 4.92
N PHE A 106 -2.42 8.63 5.86
CA PHE A 106 -1.23 8.54 6.70
C PHE A 106 -1.34 7.38 7.68
N VAL A 107 -2.49 7.28 8.38
CA VAL A 107 -2.76 6.21 9.34
C VAL A 107 -2.66 4.85 8.64
N MET A 108 -3.24 4.73 7.46
CA MET A 108 -3.22 3.47 6.71
C MET A 108 -1.83 3.13 6.17
N ALA A 109 -1.05 4.10 5.73
CA ALA A 109 0.36 3.86 5.36
C ALA A 109 1.19 3.38 6.55
N GLN A 110 0.97 3.92 7.75
CA GLN A 110 1.64 3.45 8.96
C GLN A 110 1.20 2.02 9.31
N GLU A 111 -0.10 1.72 9.29
CA GLU A 111 -0.62 0.37 9.55
C GLU A 111 -0.04 -0.66 8.58
N MET A 112 0.08 -0.31 7.30
CA MET A 112 0.69 -1.19 6.29
C MET A 112 2.16 -1.47 6.57
N ILE A 113 2.93 -0.45 6.95
CA ILE A 113 4.34 -0.66 7.34
C ILE A 113 4.41 -1.60 8.54
N ASP A 114 3.59 -1.36 9.57
CA ASP A 114 3.60 -2.16 10.79
C ASP A 114 3.16 -3.61 10.54
N TYR A 115 2.24 -3.85 9.60
CA TYR A 115 1.78 -5.18 9.23
C TYR A 115 2.85 -6.02 8.52
N PHE A 116 3.65 -5.41 7.62
CA PHE A 116 4.66 -6.12 6.83
C PHE A 116 6.09 -6.06 7.43
N SER A 117 6.28 -5.41 8.58
CA SER A 117 7.58 -5.31 9.28
C SER A 117 7.82 -6.48 10.24
#